data_AF-A0A6J6DH08-F1
#
_entry.id   AF-A0A6J6DH08-F1
#
_cell.length_a   1.000
_cell.length_b   1.000
_cell.length_c   1.000
_cell.angle_alpha   90.00
_cell.angle_beta   90.00
_cell.angle_gamma   90.00
#
_symmetry.space_group_name_H-M   'P 1'
#
loop_
_entity.id
_entity.type
_entity.pdbx_description
1 polymer ?
#
loop_
_entity_poly.entity_id
_entity_poly.type
_entity_poly.pdbx_seq_one_letter_code
_entity_poly.pdbx_strand_id
1 'polypeptide(L)'
;MVRLTAAGDKAAADGLEVSILRFSLPGIGLAGFLGFGLAGMSDKVFKMSQTWLSIAAVLWIVLLAVLFFVARPAIKAFRDGDAAARGRIMMATGISHLILVVTLYLMIFKPGA
;
A
#
# COMPACT_ATOMS: atom_id res chain seq x y z
N MET A 1 12.16 -23.05 24.79
CA MET A 1 11.15 -22.05 24.36
C MET A 1 11.61 -21.14 23.22
N VAL A 2 12.90 -20.77 23.11
CA VAL A 2 13.40 -19.79 22.09
C VAL A 2 13.26 -20.23 20.62
N ARG A 3 13.24 -21.54 20.29
CA ARG A 3 13.08 -22.01 18.90
C ARG A 3 11.64 -21.94 18.37
N LEU A 4 10.64 -21.98 19.26
CA LEU A 4 9.23 -21.92 18.85
C LEU A 4 8.84 -20.53 18.37
N THR A 5 9.37 -19.48 19.01
CA THR A 5 9.16 -18.09 18.59
C THR A 5 9.87 -17.80 17.27
N ALA A 6 11.13 -18.24 17.11
CA ALA A 6 11.87 -18.03 15.86
C ALA A 6 11.25 -18.75 14.65
N ALA A 7 10.68 -19.96 14.83
CA ALA A 7 9.96 -20.65 13.76
C ALA A 7 8.62 -19.96 13.44
N GLY A 8 7.90 -19.49 14.46
CA GLY A 8 6.66 -18.74 14.30
C GLY A 8 6.85 -17.39 13.60
N ASP A 9 7.91 -16.65 13.94
CA ASP A 9 8.23 -15.35 13.34
C ASP A 9 8.56 -15.48 11.85
N LYS A 10 9.28 -16.55 11.46
CA LYS A 10 9.55 -16.85 10.05
C LYS A 10 8.28 -17.20 9.27
N ALA A 11 7.43 -18.05 9.84
CA ALA A 11 6.15 -18.39 9.21
C ALA A 11 5.24 -17.16 9.05
N ALA A 12 5.23 -16.26 10.04
CA ALA A 12 4.50 -14.99 9.98
C ALA A 12 5.09 -14.05 8.90
N ALA A 13 6.41 -13.96 8.80
CA ALA A 13 7.08 -13.18 7.77
C ALA A 13 6.76 -13.70 6.36
N ASP A 14 6.79 -15.01 6.15
CA ASP A 14 6.46 -15.64 4.86
C ASP A 14 4.98 -15.41 4.50
N GLY A 15 4.06 -15.49 5.47
CA GLY A 15 2.66 -15.16 5.27
C GLY A 15 2.47 -13.69 4.84
N LEU A 16 3.15 -12.77 5.52
CA LEU A 16 3.10 -11.35 5.21
C LEU A 16 3.72 -11.04 3.83
N GLU A 17 4.80 -11.72 3.47
CA GLU A 17 5.43 -11.63 2.16
C GLU A 17 4.45 -12.05 1.05
N VAL A 18 3.76 -13.19 1.24
CA VAL A 18 2.75 -13.67 0.29
C VAL A 18 1.59 -12.67 0.19
N SER A 19 1.01 -12.24 1.30
CA SER A 19 -0.12 -11.31 1.30
C SER A 19 0.24 -9.98 0.63
N ILE A 20 1.35 -9.36 0.99
CA ILE A 20 1.71 -8.02 0.50
C ILE A 20 2.28 -8.09 -0.92
N LEU A 21 3.26 -8.95 -1.18
CA LEU A 21 4.00 -8.91 -2.45
C LEU A 21 3.30 -9.67 -3.57
N ARG A 22 2.51 -10.71 -3.26
CA ARG A 22 1.86 -11.53 -4.29
C ARG A 22 0.40 -11.12 -4.53
N PHE A 23 -0.29 -10.61 -3.53
CA PHE A 23 -1.70 -10.24 -3.66
C PHE A 23 -1.92 -8.73 -3.61
N SER A 24 -1.58 -8.07 -2.50
CA SER A 24 -1.93 -6.66 -2.30
C SER A 24 -1.22 -5.74 -3.28
N LEU A 25 0.09 -5.85 -3.46
CA LEU A 25 0.86 -4.93 -4.31
C LEU A 25 0.46 -5.05 -5.80
N PRO A 26 0.37 -6.26 -6.41
CA PRO A 26 -0.15 -6.39 -7.78
C PRO A 26 -1.61 -5.97 -7.90
N GLY A 27 -2.46 -6.32 -6.93
CA GLY A 27 -3.88 -5.97 -6.94
C GLY A 27 -4.12 -4.46 -6.86
N ILE A 28 -3.45 -3.77 -5.93
CA ILE A 28 -3.49 -2.31 -5.80
C ILE A 28 -2.88 -1.64 -7.03
N GLY A 29 -1.79 -2.20 -7.57
CA GLY A 29 -1.18 -1.73 -8.81
C GLY A 29 -2.14 -1.78 -9.99
N LEU A 30 -2.79 -2.92 -10.21
CA LEU A 30 -3.77 -3.07 -11.28
C LEU A 30 -5.01 -2.20 -11.04
N ALA A 31 -5.53 -2.15 -9.81
CA ALA A 31 -6.72 -1.36 -9.48
C ALA A 31 -6.50 0.13 -9.73
N GLY A 32 -5.36 0.70 -9.31
CA GLY A 32 -5.06 2.11 -9.57
C GLY A 32 -4.74 2.38 -11.04
N PHE A 33 -4.01 1.49 -11.70
CA PHE A 33 -3.73 1.65 -13.13
C PHE A 33 -5.01 1.64 -13.98
N LEU A 34 -5.93 0.71 -13.71
CA LEU A 34 -7.22 0.66 -14.38
C LEU A 34 -8.08 1.86 -13.98
N GLY A 35 -8.17 2.21 -12.69
CA GLY A 35 -8.97 3.32 -12.21
C GLY A 35 -8.52 4.67 -12.78
N PHE A 36 -7.27 5.07 -12.49
CA PHE A 36 -6.73 6.36 -12.94
C PHE A 36 -6.45 6.38 -14.45
N GLY A 37 -6.04 5.26 -15.05
CA GLY A 37 -5.84 5.15 -16.49
C GLY A 37 -7.13 5.35 -17.28
N LEU A 38 -8.23 4.70 -16.88
CA LEU A 38 -9.55 4.91 -17.50
C LEU A 38 -10.09 6.31 -17.26
N ALA A 39 -9.90 6.86 -16.06
CA ALA A 39 -10.27 8.24 -15.75
C ALA A 39 -9.53 9.25 -16.64
N GLY A 40 -8.23 9.03 -16.89
CA GLY A 40 -7.41 9.88 -17.75
C GLY A 40 -7.76 9.78 -19.24
N MET A 41 -8.28 8.65 -19.71
CA MET A 41 -8.76 8.49 -21.08
C MET A 41 -10.14 9.10 -21.34
N SER A 42 -10.87 9.48 -20.28
CA SER A 42 -12.20 10.09 -20.38
C SER A 42 -12.14 11.62 -20.34
N ASP A 43 -11.49 12.25 -21.33
CA ASP A 43 -11.44 13.71 -21.47
C ASP A 43 -12.83 14.39 -21.56
N LYS A 44 -13.87 13.60 -21.87
CA LYS A 44 -15.27 14.05 -21.93
C LYS A 44 -16.04 13.97 -20.60
N VAL A 45 -15.52 13.28 -19.57
CA VAL A 45 -16.26 13.04 -18.30
C VAL A 45 -15.43 13.39 -17.05
N PHE A 46 -14.11 13.18 -17.07
CA PHE A 46 -13.21 13.53 -15.96
C PHE A 46 -11.99 14.27 -16.50
N LYS A 47 -11.88 15.58 -16.22
CA LYS A 47 -10.64 16.30 -16.47
C LYS A 47 -9.64 15.95 -15.37
N MET A 48 -8.47 15.45 -15.74
CA MET A 48 -7.32 15.26 -14.82
C MET A 48 -6.91 16.55 -14.06
N SER A 49 -7.47 17.71 -14.42
CA SER A 49 -7.31 18.96 -13.68
C SER A 49 -8.11 19.03 -12.36
N GLN A 50 -8.95 18.05 -12.05
CA GLN A 50 -9.66 18.02 -10.77
C GLN A 50 -8.67 17.63 -9.66
N THR A 51 -8.46 18.56 -8.72
CA THR A 51 -7.47 18.45 -7.63
C THR A 51 -7.64 17.16 -6.81
N TRP A 52 -8.87 16.71 -6.57
CA TRP A 52 -9.11 15.46 -5.82
C TRP A 52 -8.62 14.22 -6.58
N LEU A 53 -8.73 14.20 -7.91
CA LEU A 53 -8.32 13.06 -8.74
C LEU A 53 -6.80 12.98 -8.84
N SER A 54 -6.13 14.12 -9.02
CA SER A 54 -4.67 14.17 -9.08
C SER A 54 -4.03 13.83 -7.73
N ILE A 55 -4.56 14.35 -6.62
CA ILE A 55 -4.10 13.98 -5.27
C ILE A 55 -4.29 12.48 -5.02
N ALA A 56 -5.43 11.91 -5.41
CA ALA A 56 -5.67 10.47 -5.26
C ALA A 56 -4.68 9.63 -6.08
N ALA A 57 -4.35 10.06 -7.31
CA ALA A 57 -3.34 9.39 -8.13
C ALA A 57 -1.94 9.44 -7.47
N VAL A 58 -1.56 10.59 -6.90
CA VAL A 58 -0.31 10.73 -6.15
C VAL A 58 -0.31 9.82 -4.92
N LEU A 59 -1.39 9.81 -4.14
CA LEU A 59 -1.54 8.95 -2.96
C LEU A 59 -1.43 7.47 -3.31
N TRP A 60 -1.96 7.05 -4.46
CA TRP A 60 -1.79 5.69 -4.96
C TRP A 60 -0.33 5.34 -5.27
N ILE A 61 0.41 6.23 -5.93
CA ILE A 61 1.86 6.03 -6.15
C ILE A 61 2.61 5.96 -4.82
N VAL A 62 2.28 6.84 -3.87
CA VAL A 62 2.87 6.80 -2.52
C VAL A 62 2.54 5.48 -1.81
N LEU A 63 1.32 4.97 -1.94
CA LEU A 63 0.92 3.68 -1.39
C LEU A 63 1.78 2.54 -1.96
N LEU A 64 1.97 2.49 -3.29
CA LEU A 64 2.85 1.52 -3.92
C LEU A 64 4.29 1.64 -3.42
N ALA A 65 4.79 2.89 -3.28
CA ALA A 65 6.12 3.14 -2.75
C ALA A 65 6.27 2.65 -1.30
N VAL A 66 5.27 2.85 -0.43
CA VAL A 66 5.30 2.36 0.95
C VAL A 66 5.34 0.83 0.98
N LEU A 67 4.52 0.16 0.18
CA LEU A 67 4.51 -1.31 0.12
C LEU A 67 5.82 -1.88 -0.42
N PHE A 68 6.40 -1.24 -1.44
CA PHE A 68 7.61 -1.74 -2.09
C PHE A 68 8.90 -1.37 -1.35
N PHE A 69 9.03 -0.13 -0.86
CA PHE A 69 10.26 0.39 -0.25
C PHE A 69 10.28 0.32 1.27
N VAL A 70 9.12 0.18 1.94
CA VAL A 70 9.08 0.09 3.40
C VAL A 70 8.65 -1.29 3.87
N ALA A 71 7.49 -1.78 3.41
CA ALA A 71 6.98 -3.07 3.88
C ALA A 71 7.89 -4.23 3.45
N ARG A 72 8.29 -4.29 2.17
CA ARG A 72 9.15 -5.37 1.66
C ARG A 72 10.49 -5.54 2.41
N PRO A 73 11.34 -4.50 2.58
CA PRO A 73 12.58 -4.67 3.33
C PRO A 73 12.34 -4.94 4.82
N ALA A 74 11.27 -4.39 5.41
CA ALA A 74 10.92 -4.66 6.80
C ALA A 74 10.51 -6.13 7.01
N ILE A 75 9.75 -6.74 6.10
CA ILE A 75 9.40 -8.16 6.14
C ILE A 75 10.66 -9.02 6.07
N LYS A 76 11.59 -8.68 5.15
CA LYS A 76 12.86 -9.41 5.02
C LYS A 76 13.68 -9.33 6.32
N ALA A 77 13.85 -8.13 6.87
CA ALA A 77 14.59 -7.94 8.13
C ALA A 77 13.91 -8.67 9.31
N PHE A 78 12.57 -8.68 9.36
CA PHE A 78 11.82 -9.42 10.37
C PHE A 78 12.04 -10.93 10.26
N ARG A 79 12.08 -11.48 9.04
CA ARG A 79 12.42 -12.90 8.81
C ARG A 79 13.84 -13.24 9.26
N ASP A 80 14.76 -12.30 9.14
CA ASP A 80 16.16 -12.44 9.55
C ASP A 80 16.35 -12.26 11.08
N GLY A 81 15.29 -11.96 11.83
CA GLY A 81 15.27 -11.88 13.28
C GLY A 81 15.49 -10.47 13.86
N ASP A 82 15.41 -9.41 13.05
CA ASP A 82 15.50 -8.03 13.52
C ASP A 82 14.24 -7.63 14.32
N ALA A 83 14.42 -7.41 15.63
CA ALA A 83 13.35 -7.00 16.53
C ALA A 83 12.75 -5.63 16.16
N ALA A 84 13.54 -4.70 15.59
CA ALA A 84 13.07 -3.39 15.17
C ALA A 84 12.21 -3.44 13.88
N ALA A 85 12.36 -4.50 13.09
CA ALA A 85 11.63 -4.66 11.84
C ALA A 85 10.11 -4.79 12.06
N ARG A 86 9.68 -5.37 13.19
CA ARG A 86 8.26 -5.46 13.54
C ARG A 86 7.60 -4.09 13.66
N GLY A 87 8.29 -3.11 14.24
CA GLY A 87 7.81 -1.73 14.34
C GLY A 87 7.68 -1.08 12.95
N ARG A 88 8.63 -1.32 12.05
CA ARG A 88 8.58 -0.82 10.67
C ARG A 88 7.44 -1.43 9.85
N ILE A 89 7.15 -2.73 10.06
CA ILE A 89 5.98 -3.39 9.46
C ILE A 89 4.69 -2.71 9.94
N MET A 90 4.52 -2.52 11.25
CA MET A 90 3.32 -1.86 11.79
C MET A 90 3.17 -0.42 11.28
N MET A 91 4.27 0.32 11.20
CA MET A 91 4.27 1.67 10.62
C MET A 91 3.83 1.64 9.16
N ALA A 92 4.38 0.73 8.35
CA ALA A 92 4.01 0.62 6.93
C ALA A 92 2.52 0.29 6.77
N THR A 93 2.01 -0.66 7.57
CA THR A 93 0.59 -0.98 7.62
C THR A 93 -0.27 0.22 8.00
N GLY A 94 0.12 0.98 9.03
CA GLY A 94 -0.60 2.18 9.47
C GLY A 94 -0.65 3.26 8.39
N ILE A 95 0.50 3.58 7.78
CA ILE A 95 0.57 4.55 6.68
C ILE A 95 -0.29 4.10 5.49
N SER A 96 -0.23 2.82 5.11
CA SER A 96 -1.04 2.30 4.02
C SER A 96 -2.55 2.46 4.27
N HIS A 97 -3.02 2.18 5.49
CA HIS A 97 -4.43 2.37 5.84
C HIS A 97 -4.84 3.84 5.84
N LEU A 98 -3.99 4.73 6.38
CA LEU A 98 -4.26 6.17 6.34
C LEU A 98 -4.38 6.68 4.90
N ILE A 99 -3.46 6.27 4.02
CA ILE A 99 -3.52 6.64 2.60
C ILE A 99 -4.82 6.14 1.96
N LEU A 100 -5.22 4.90 2.24
CA LEU A 100 -6.46 4.32 1.71
C LEU A 100 -7.70 5.10 2.19
N VAL A 101 -7.77 5.44 3.48
CA VAL A 101 -8.88 6.21 4.04
C VAL A 101 -8.95 7.61 3.41
N VAL A 102 -7.81 8.30 3.28
CA VAL A 102 -7.77 9.63 2.64
C VAL A 102 -8.16 9.52 1.17
N THR A 103 -7.70 8.49 0.47
CA THR A 103 -8.07 8.26 -0.94
C THR A 103 -9.57 8.01 -1.08
N LEU A 104 -10.16 7.20 -0.20
CA LEU A 104 -11.61 6.98 -0.17
C LEU A 104 -12.37 8.28 0.10
N TYR A 105 -11.91 9.08 1.07
CA TYR A 105 -12.51 10.40 1.35
C TYR A 105 -12.50 11.30 0.11
N LEU A 106 -11.36 11.41 -0.58
CA LEU A 106 -11.23 12.21 -1.80
C LEU A 106 -12.18 11.73 -2.91
N MET A 107 -12.34 10.41 -3.06
CA MET A 107 -13.20 9.82 -4.09
C MET A 107 -14.70 9.95 -3.79
N ILE A 108 -15.08 9.91 -2.51
CA ILE A 108 -16.48 10.02 -2.08
C ILE A 108 -16.92 11.48 -2.11
N PHE A 109 -16.19 12.36 -1.42
CA PHE A 109 -16.60 13.74 -1.21
C PHE A 109 -16.14 14.68 -2.32
N LYS A 110 -15.13 14.29 -3.11
CA LYS A 110 -14.61 15.05 -4.27
C LYS A 110 -14.46 16.54 -3.99
N PRO A 111 -13.67 16.92 -2.95
CA PRO A 111 -13.54 18.31 -2.56
C PRO A 111 -12.96 19.14 -3.71
N GLY A 112 -13.59 20.29 -3.99
CA GLY A 112 -13.18 21.19 -5.07
C GLY A 112 -13.57 20.74 -6.49
N ALA A 113 -14.52 19.81 -6.62
CA ALA A 113 -15.21 19.50 -7.87
C ALA A 113 -16.28 20.55 -8.22
#